data_AF-A0A4W5RDH4-F1
#
_entry.id   AF-A0A4W5RDH4-F1
#
_cell.length_a   1.000
_cell.length_b   1.000
_cell.length_c   1.000
_cell.angle_alpha   90.00
_cell.angle_beta   90.00
_cell.angle_gamma   90.00
#
_symmetry.space_group_name_H-M   'P 1'
#
loop_
_entity.id
_entity.type
_entity.pdbx_description
1 polymer ?
#
loop_
_entity_poly.entity_id
_entity_poly.type
_entity_poly.pdbx_seq_one_letter_code
_entity_poly.pdbx_strand_id
1 'polypeptide(L)'
;MQCLCMPGYAGAQCQRCAPGFYGNPMVIGSTCQPCHCHDNTDPNMLFSDCDGLTGECHSCMHNTAGTHCEICGPGFYGDAVTARNCTSKPN
;
A
#
# COMPACT_ATOMS: atom_id res chain seq x y z
N MET A 1 14.21 -1.15 -27.06
CA MET A 1 12.90 -1.82 -27.22
C MET A 1 12.35 -2.03 -25.82
N GLN A 2 11.19 -1.46 -25.50
CA GLN A 2 10.58 -1.59 -24.18
C GLN A 2 9.44 -2.60 -24.31
N CYS A 3 9.42 -3.63 -23.47
CA CYS A 3 8.31 -4.59 -23.47
C CYS A 3 7.00 -3.88 -23.10
N LEU A 4 5.92 -4.24 -23.80
CA LEU A 4 4.57 -3.84 -23.40
C LEU A 4 4.17 -4.73 -22.21
N CYS A 5 4.22 -4.15 -21.01
CA CYS A 5 3.90 -4.87 -19.78
C CYS A 5 2.39 -4.96 -19.58
N MET A 6 1.96 -6.05 -18.92
CA MET A 6 0.59 -6.16 -18.44
C MET A 6 0.30 -5.09 -17.37
N PRO A 7 -0.98 -4.72 -17.16
CA PRO A 7 -1.35 -3.81 -16.08
C PRO A 7 -0.79 -4.26 -14.73
N GLY A 8 -0.19 -3.33 -13.98
CA GLY A 8 0.46 -3.61 -12.69
C GLY A 8 1.93 -4.04 -12.77
N TYR A 9 2.50 -4.22 -13.97
CA TYR A 9 3.91 -4.59 -14.17
C TYR A 9 4.69 -3.46 -14.85
N ALA A 10 5.98 -3.34 -14.54
CA ALA A 10 6.86 -2.30 -15.06
C ALA A 10 8.30 -2.81 -15.22
N GLY A 11 9.13 -2.00 -15.88
CA GLY A 11 10.54 -2.32 -16.18
C GLY A 11 10.77 -2.66 -17.65
N ALA A 12 12.04 -2.74 -18.04
CA ALA A 12 12.41 -3.02 -19.43
C ALA A 12 11.91 -4.38 -19.93
N GLN A 13 11.80 -5.35 -19.02
CA GLN A 13 11.36 -6.73 -19.24
C GLN A 13 10.18 -7.11 -18.35
N CYS A 14 9.43 -6.12 -17.83
CA CYS A 14 8.31 -6.34 -16.91
C CYS A 14 8.69 -7.11 -15.64
N GLN A 15 9.94 -6.94 -15.19
CA GLN A 15 10.54 -7.70 -14.10
C GLN A 15 10.20 -7.18 -12.70
N ARG A 16 9.44 -6.09 -12.59
CA ARG A 16 9.02 -5.49 -11.31
C ARG A 16 7.57 -5.05 -11.37
N CYS A 17 6.97 -4.84 -10.22
CA CYS A 17 5.64 -4.24 -10.15
C CYS A 17 5.68 -2.74 -10.48
N ALA A 18 4.58 -2.27 -11.06
CA ALA A 18 4.37 -0.85 -11.33
C ALA A 18 4.16 -0.08 -10.01
N PRO A 19 4.35 1.25 -9.98
CA PRO A 19 4.01 2.04 -8.80
C PRO A 19 2.56 1.81 -8.37
N GLY A 20 2.31 1.66 -7.07
CA GLY A 20 1.01 1.26 -6.53
C GLY A 20 0.73 -0.24 -6.55
N PHE A 21 1.70 -1.08 -6.94
CA PHE A 21 1.62 -2.53 -6.92
C PHE A 21 2.84 -3.15 -6.23
N TYR A 22 2.65 -4.31 -5.63
CA TYR A 22 3.69 -5.07 -4.96
C TYR A 22 3.68 -6.56 -5.37
N GLY A 23 4.80 -7.23 -5.18
CA GLY A 23 4.99 -8.66 -5.42
C GLY A 23 6.28 -8.95 -6.20
N ASN A 24 6.49 -10.22 -6.55
CA ASN A 24 7.70 -10.64 -7.27
C ASN A 24 7.37 -11.38 -8.59
N PRO A 25 7.29 -10.68 -9.73
CA PRO A 25 7.03 -11.28 -11.04
C PRO A 25 8.01 -12.38 -11.47
N MET A 26 9.21 -12.41 -10.87
CA MET A 26 10.24 -13.38 -11.21
C MET A 26 10.04 -14.74 -10.51
N VAL A 27 9.13 -14.81 -9.54
CA VAL A 27 8.79 -16.04 -8.82
C VAL A 27 7.57 -16.67 -9.47
N ILE A 28 7.70 -17.95 -9.85
CA ILE A 28 6.59 -18.71 -10.45
C ILE A 28 5.40 -18.74 -9.48
N GLY A 29 4.24 -18.31 -9.96
CA GLY A 29 3.00 -18.25 -9.18
C GLY A 29 2.79 -16.95 -8.38
N SER A 30 3.79 -16.06 -8.33
CA SER A 30 3.61 -14.71 -7.79
C SER A 30 3.10 -13.77 -8.88
N THR A 31 2.28 -12.80 -8.47
CA THR A 31 1.74 -11.76 -9.35
C THR A 31 1.88 -10.39 -8.70
N CYS A 32 1.86 -9.33 -9.49
CA CYS A 32 1.74 -7.97 -8.96
C CYS A 32 0.32 -7.71 -8.49
N GLN A 33 0.17 -7.31 -7.24
CA GLN A 33 -1.10 -6.99 -6.61
C GLN A 33 -1.13 -5.51 -6.24
N PRO A 34 -2.29 -4.85 -6.29
CA PRO A 34 -2.38 -3.45 -5.89
C PRO A 34 -2.05 -3.30 -4.40
N CYS A 35 -1.31 -2.24 -4.06
CA CYS A 35 -1.11 -1.83 -2.67
C CYS A 35 -2.48 -1.60 -2.01
N HIS A 36 -2.66 -2.06 -0.78
CA HIS A 36 -3.92 -1.91 -0.05
C HIS A 36 -3.68 -1.23 1.30
N CYS A 37 -3.41 0.08 1.26
CA CYS A 37 -3.13 0.89 2.45
C CYS A 37 -4.39 1.50 3.09
N HIS A 38 -5.57 0.94 2.80
CA HIS A 38 -6.89 1.39 3.31
C HIS A 38 -7.17 2.89 3.17
N ASP A 39 -6.64 3.52 2.10
CA ASP A 39 -6.70 4.98 1.88
C ASP A 39 -6.18 5.81 3.05
N ASN A 40 -5.34 5.22 3.90
CA ASN A 40 -4.71 5.87 5.04
C ASN A 40 -3.29 6.34 4.71
N THR A 41 -3.01 6.69 3.45
CA THR A 41 -1.73 7.24 2.97
C THR A 41 -1.94 8.65 2.40
N ASP A 42 -0.88 9.32 1.96
CA ASP A 42 -0.98 10.68 1.40
C ASP A 42 -1.96 10.74 0.21
N PRO A 43 -3.07 11.50 0.32
CA PRO A 43 -4.06 11.60 -0.74
C PRO A 43 -3.56 12.40 -1.96
N ASN A 44 -2.42 13.09 -1.86
CA ASN A 44 -1.80 13.82 -2.97
C ASN A 44 -0.91 12.92 -3.85
N MET A 45 -0.61 11.71 -3.41
CA MET A 45 0.15 10.77 -4.22
C MET A 45 -0.68 10.23 -5.39
N LEU A 46 -0.03 10.05 -6.52
CA LEU A 46 -0.66 9.55 -7.74
C LEU A 46 -1.04 8.05 -7.64
N PHE A 47 -0.43 7.34 -6.70
CA PHE A 47 -0.62 5.92 -6.40
C PHE A 47 -0.35 5.67 -4.91
N SER A 48 -0.93 4.62 -4.34
CA SER A 48 -0.65 4.21 -2.96
C SER A 48 0.83 3.82 -2.82
N ASP A 49 1.50 4.42 -1.84
CA ASP A 49 2.92 4.19 -1.60
C ASP A 49 3.13 3.00 -0.65
N CYS A 50 3.56 1.88 -1.24
CA CYS A 50 3.91 0.68 -0.51
C CYS A 50 5.17 0.04 -1.09
N ASP A 51 5.82 -0.79 -0.28
CA ASP A 51 7.00 -1.55 -0.65
C ASP A 51 6.67 -2.49 -1.82
N GLY A 52 7.43 -2.35 -2.90
CA GLY A 52 7.14 -3.05 -4.16
C GLY A 52 7.32 -4.58 -4.09
N LEU A 53 7.83 -5.14 -3.00
CA LEU A 53 7.98 -6.59 -2.82
C LEU A 53 7.00 -7.14 -1.79
N THR A 54 6.87 -6.48 -0.65
CA THR A 54 6.12 -6.94 0.53
C THR A 54 4.71 -6.38 0.61
N GLY A 55 4.45 -5.22 0.01
CA GLY A 55 3.17 -4.52 0.11
C GLY A 55 3.03 -3.63 1.35
N GLU A 56 4.08 -3.51 2.17
CA GLU A 56 4.05 -2.69 3.38
C GLU A 56 3.98 -1.20 3.04
N CYS A 57 3.00 -0.50 3.60
CA CYS A 57 2.77 0.92 3.33
C CYS A 57 3.80 1.79 4.07
N HIS A 58 4.46 2.71 3.36
CA HIS A 58 5.61 3.43 3.91
C HIS A 58 5.26 4.66 4.77
N SER A 59 3.99 5.07 4.85
CA SER A 59 3.58 6.24 5.65
C SER A 59 2.09 6.23 5.96
N CYS A 60 1.72 5.63 7.09
CA CYS A 60 0.35 5.67 7.59
C CYS A 60 -0.03 7.04 8.15
N MET A 61 -1.07 7.63 7.59
CA MET A 61 -1.71 8.89 8.00
C MET A 61 -2.95 8.62 8.87
N HIS A 62 -3.72 9.67 9.18
CA HIS A 62 -4.99 9.56 9.92
C HIS A 62 -4.88 8.84 11.27
N ASN A 63 -3.72 8.95 11.92
CA ASN A 63 -3.40 8.27 13.19
C ASN A 63 -3.53 6.74 13.09
N THR A 64 -3.19 6.18 11.94
CA THR A 64 -3.18 4.73 11.71
C THR A 64 -1.77 4.17 11.75
N ALA A 65 -1.67 2.86 11.83
CA ALA A 65 -0.47 2.05 11.84
C ALA A 65 -0.80 0.64 11.30
N GLY A 66 0.17 -0.25 11.33
CA GLY A 66 0.05 -1.58 10.73
C GLY A 66 0.71 -1.63 9.35
N THR A 67 0.89 -2.83 8.81
CA THR A 67 1.57 -3.02 7.53
C THR A 67 0.79 -2.38 6.39
N HIS A 68 -0.53 -2.34 6.51
CA HIS A 68 -1.48 -1.82 5.53
C HIS A 68 -2.25 -0.61 6.08
N CYS A 69 -1.77 0.04 7.14
CA CYS A 69 -2.45 1.14 7.81
C CYS A 69 -3.87 0.77 8.30
N GLU A 70 -4.04 -0.47 8.75
CA GLU A 70 -5.31 -1.12 9.06
C GLU A 70 -5.68 -1.07 10.55
N ILE A 71 -4.80 -0.56 11.41
CA ILE A 71 -5.05 -0.39 12.84
C ILE A 71 -4.85 1.07 13.24
N CYS A 72 -5.50 1.50 14.33
CA CYS A 72 -5.16 2.79 14.91
C CYS A 72 -3.77 2.73 15.54
N GLY A 73 -3.01 3.81 15.37
CA GLY A 73 -1.68 3.96 15.94
C GLY A 73 -1.70 4.02 17.47
N PRO A 74 -0.53 3.89 18.12
CA PRO A 74 -0.42 3.92 19.57
C PRO A 74 -1.09 5.16 20.18
N GLY A 75 -2.02 4.95 21.12
CA GLY A 75 -2.76 6.03 21.79
C GLY A 75 -4.05 6.48 21.08
N PHE A 76 -4.35 5.93 19.91
CA PHE A 76 -5.58 6.19 19.16
C PHE A 76 -6.50 4.97 19.15
N TYR A 77 -7.80 5.23 19.07
CA TYR A 77 -8.84 4.20 19.14
C TYR A 77 -9.94 4.51 18.13
N GLY A 78 -10.62 3.46 17.66
CA GLY A 78 -11.65 3.54 16.62
C GLY A 78 -11.49 2.40 15.63
N ASP A 79 -11.98 2.63 14.42
CA ASP A 79 -11.86 1.75 13.27
C ASP A 79 -11.07 2.48 12.18
N ALA A 80 -9.90 1.94 11.84
CA ALA A 80 -8.98 2.51 10.87
C ALA A 80 -9.38 2.27 9.41
N VAL A 81 -10.26 1.28 9.14
CA VAL A 81 -10.53 0.80 7.78
C VAL A 81 -11.90 1.26 7.30
N THR A 82 -12.95 0.95 8.05
CA THR A 82 -14.33 1.23 7.60
C THR A 82 -14.74 2.64 8.01
N ALA A 83 -14.65 2.95 9.31
CA ALA A 83 -15.04 4.26 9.82
C ALA A 83 -13.94 5.34 9.65
N ARG A 84 -12.67 4.94 9.57
CA ARG A 84 -11.48 5.82 9.52
C ARG A 84 -11.51 6.91 10.61
N ASN A 85 -11.88 6.52 11.83
CA ASN A 85 -12.12 7.43 12.95
C ASN A 85 -11.13 7.23 14.11
N CYS A 86 -9.86 6.96 13.80
CA CYS A 86 -8.81 6.85 14.80
C CYS A 86 -8.62 8.18 15.55
N THR A 87 -9.18 8.23 16.76
CA THR A 87 -9.22 9.42 17.62
C THR A 87 -8.53 9.13 18.94
N SER A 88 -7.93 10.15 19.54
CA SER A 88 -7.42 10.01 20.90
C SER A 88 -8.58 9.81 21.86
N LYS A 89 -8.37 9.01 22.92
CA LYS A 89 -9.35 8.91 24.01
C LYS A 89 -9.69 10.34 24.48
N PRO A 90 -10.97 10.75 24.48
CA PRO A 90 -11.35 11.96 25.20
C PRO A 90 -11.00 11.72 26.67
N ASN A 91 -10.30 12.69 27.25
CA ASN A 91 -9.98 12.73 28.68
C ASN A 91 -11.26 12.96 29.49
#